data_AF-A0A947NGI0-F1
#
_entry.id   AF-A0A947NGI0-F1
#
_cell.length_a   1.000
_cell.length_b   1.000
_cell.length_c   1.000
_cell.angle_alpha   90.00
_cell.angle_beta   90.00
_cell.angle_gamma   90.00
#
_symmetry.space_group_name_H-M   'P 1'
#
loop_
_entity.id
_entity.type
_entity.pdbx_description
1 polymer ?
#
loop_
_entity_poly.entity_id
_entity_poly.type
_entity_poly.pdbx_seq_one_letter_code
_entity_poly.pdbx_strand_id
1 'polypeptide(L)'
;MKCQEVRELWEEYIRGKLSKSQEQAVAGHLQQCINCRQEYNNLSETYKKLQSIPQKNVPGELWQSIESTLEQKEKKILKEKVWIFPRQTRLALSFATIVLLISFMGMQINVYQNRRIVNNYLGELVDYLQAESSWVEYSDITVGTLLNGNLSN
;
A
#
# COMPACT_ATOMS: atom_id res chain seq x y z
N MET A 1 24.69 50.65 2.55
CA MET A 1 23.66 49.79 1.93
C MET A 1 23.55 50.12 0.46
N LYS A 2 23.40 49.11 -0.41
CA LYS A 2 23.30 49.29 -1.87
C LYS A 2 21.86 49.57 -2.29
N CYS A 3 21.66 50.24 -3.42
CA CYS A 3 20.31 50.58 -3.90
C CYS A 3 19.43 49.34 -4.11
N GLN A 4 20.01 48.23 -4.60
CA GLN A 4 19.26 46.99 -4.82
C GLN A 4 18.74 46.38 -3.50
N GLU A 5 19.57 46.36 -2.46
CA GLU A 5 19.19 45.89 -1.13
C GLU A 5 18.03 46.73 -0.56
N VAL A 6 18.01 48.04 -0.83
CA VAL A 6 16.92 48.93 -0.38
C VAL A 6 15.61 48.58 -1.09
N ARG A 7 15.68 48.28 -2.39
CA ARG A 7 14.49 47.93 -3.18
C ARG A 7 13.84 46.63 -2.73
N GLU A 8 14.66 45.64 -2.35
CA GLU A 8 14.17 44.36 -1.82
C GLU A 8 13.41 44.56 -0.49
N LEU A 9 13.73 45.61 0.27
CA LEU A 9 13.08 45.93 1.54
C LEU A 9 11.87 46.87 1.41
N TRP A 10 11.45 47.27 0.20
CA TRP A 10 10.40 48.29 0.04
C TRP A 10 9.06 47.89 0.66
N GLU A 11 8.62 46.66 0.42
CA GLU A 11 7.31 46.19 0.91
C GLU A 11 7.26 46.17 2.44
N GLU A 12 8.33 45.71 3.07
CA GLU A 12 8.45 45.64 4.52
C GLU A 12 8.62 47.04 5.12
N TYR A 13 9.39 47.92 4.49
CA TYR A 13 9.58 49.30 4.93
C TYR A 13 8.27 50.09 4.89
N ILE A 14 7.49 49.98 3.80
CA ILE A 14 6.18 50.65 3.65
C ILE A 14 5.17 50.15 4.67
N ARG A 15 5.23 48.87 5.02
CA ARG A 15 4.34 48.26 6.02
C ARG A 15 4.84 48.43 7.47
N GLY A 16 5.99 49.06 7.68
CA GLY A 16 6.60 49.23 9.00
C GLY A 16 6.99 47.90 9.67
N LYS A 17 7.40 46.90 8.87
CA LYS A 17 7.74 45.55 9.34
C LYS A 17 9.24 45.27 9.46
N LEU A 18 10.09 46.23 9.11
CA LEU A 18 11.54 46.09 9.26
C LEU A 18 11.97 46.12 10.73
N SER A 19 13.09 45.46 11.03
CA SER A 19 13.77 45.68 12.31
C SER A 19 14.31 47.11 12.40
N LYS A 20 14.50 47.62 13.63
CA LYS A 20 15.00 48.99 13.86
C LYS A 20 16.32 49.28 13.13
N SER A 21 17.24 48.32 13.07
CA SER A 21 18.53 48.49 12.38
C SER A 21 18.37 48.60 10.86
N GLN A 22 17.51 47.78 10.27
CA GLN A 22 17.20 47.84 8.84
C GLN A 22 16.47 49.13 8.49
N GLU A 23 15.52 49.56 9.33
CA GLU A 23 14.79 50.81 9.15
C GLU A 23 15.74 52.01 9.14
N GLN A 24 16.68 52.07 10.09
CA GLN A 24 17.72 53.10 10.13
C GLN A 24 18.64 53.07 8.91
N ALA A 25 19.04 51.87 8.46
CA ALA A 25 19.88 51.71 7.28
C ALA A 25 19.19 52.18 6.00
N VAL A 26 17.90 51.82 5.82
CA VAL A 26 17.07 52.27 4.69
C VAL A 26 16.85 53.78 4.75
N ALA A 27 16.48 54.32 5.92
CA ALA A 27 16.27 55.75 6.11
C ALA A 27 17.55 56.56 5.82
N GLY A 28 18.69 56.08 6.31
CA GLY A 28 20.00 56.68 6.03
C GLY A 28 20.33 56.66 4.54
N HIS A 29 20.05 55.55 3.85
CA HIS A 29 20.24 55.48 2.40
C HIS A 29 19.32 56.46 1.65
N LEU A 30 18.05 56.58 2.05
CA LEU A 30 17.11 57.53 1.46
C LEU A 30 17.54 59.00 1.61
N GLN A 31 18.24 59.32 2.70
CA GLN A 31 18.83 60.64 2.90
C GLN A 31 20.02 60.93 1.96
N GLN A 32 20.74 59.89 1.52
CA GLN A 32 21.95 60.03 0.71
C GLN A 32 21.72 59.80 -0.79
N CYS A 33 20.75 58.97 -1.18
CA CYS A 33 20.51 58.58 -2.57
C CYS A 33 19.22 59.18 -3.10
N ILE A 34 19.35 60.13 -4.03
CA ILE A 34 18.20 60.83 -4.62
C ILE A 34 17.31 59.91 -5.46
N ASN A 35 17.91 58.94 -6.16
CA ASN A 35 17.18 57.98 -7.00
C ASN A 35 16.26 57.10 -6.15
N CYS A 36 16.80 56.49 -5.08
CA CYS A 36 15.99 55.66 -4.19
C CYS A 36 14.91 56.46 -3.45
N ARG A 37 15.17 57.74 -3.13
CA ARG A 37 14.16 58.63 -2.56
C ARG A 37 13.01 58.91 -3.53
N GLN A 38 13.32 59.19 -4.79
CA GLN A 38 12.30 59.40 -5.81
C GLN A 38 11.47 58.13 -6.05
N GLU A 39 12.12 56.97 -6.17
CA GLU A 39 11.44 55.68 -6.29
C GLU A 39 10.50 55.41 -5.10
N TYR A 40 10.99 55.63 -3.88
CA TYR A 40 10.19 55.46 -2.66
C TYR A 40 8.98 56.39 -2.63
N ASN A 41 9.16 57.67 -2.97
CA ASN A 41 8.07 58.64 -2.96
C ASN A 41 6.97 58.24 -3.96
N ASN A 42 7.34 57.82 -5.17
CA ASN A 42 6.39 57.36 -6.18
C ASN A 42 5.62 56.11 -5.71
N LEU A 43 6.34 55.16 -5.08
CA LEU A 43 5.74 53.94 -4.55
C LEU A 43 4.80 54.26 -3.37
N SER A 44 5.23 55.10 -2.44
CA SER A 44 4.44 55.55 -1.28
C SER A 44 3.16 56.28 -1.72
N GLU A 45 3.24 57.14 -2.73
CA GLU A 45 2.08 57.82 -3.30
C GLU A 45 1.07 56.83 -3.91
N THR A 46 1.58 55.83 -4.64
CA THR A 46 0.74 54.76 -5.19
C THR A 46 0.03 53.98 -4.08
N TYR A 47 0.73 53.62 -3.01
CA TYR A 47 0.13 52.95 -1.86
C TYR A 47 -0.93 53.81 -1.16
N LYS A 48 -0.70 55.12 -1.01
CA LYS A 48 -1.70 56.05 -0.46
C LYS A 48 -2.97 56.10 -1.31
N LYS A 49 -2.83 56.14 -2.63
CA LYS A 49 -3.98 56.07 -3.57
C LYS A 49 -4.74 54.76 -3.41
N LEU A 50 -4.05 53.62 -3.30
CA LEU A 50 -4.70 52.33 -3.08
C LEU A 50 -5.42 52.24 -1.74
N GLN A 51 -4.86 52.82 -0.67
CA GLN A 51 -5.52 52.87 0.64
C GLN A 51 -6.76 53.78 0.64
N SER A 52 -6.83 54.77 -0.25
CA SER A 52 -8.01 55.64 -0.38
C SER A 52 -9.22 54.96 -1.03
N ILE A 53 -9.04 53.74 -1.57
CA ILE A 53 -10.13 52.98 -2.16
C ILE A 53 -11.12 52.59 -1.04
N PRO A 54 -12.42 52.93 -1.18
CA PRO A 54 -13.41 52.62 -0.17
C PRO A 54 -13.52 51.10 0.00
N GLN A 55 -13.40 50.64 1.25
CA GLN A 55 -13.66 49.25 1.55
C GLN A 55 -15.14 48.96 1.33
N LYS A 56 -15.43 47.99 0.46
CA LYS A 56 -16.80 47.53 0.23
C LYS A 56 -17.20 46.65 1.41
N ASN A 57 -18.37 46.92 1.99
CA ASN A 57 -18.96 46.05 2.99
C ASN A 57 -19.15 44.64 2.40
N VAL A 58 -18.57 43.67 3.08
CA VAL A 58 -18.71 42.26 2.75
C VAL A 58 -20.14 41.83 3.12
N PRO A 59 -20.91 41.19 2.22
CA PRO A 59 -22.21 40.64 2.56
C PRO A 59 -22.09 39.68 3.75
N GLY A 60 -22.98 39.79 4.73
CA GLY A 60 -22.95 38.94 5.93
C GLY A 60 -23.11 37.44 5.66
N GLU A 61 -23.57 37.08 4.46
CA GLU A 61 -23.76 35.71 3.96
C GLU A 61 -22.55 35.16 3.17
N LEU A 62 -21.54 35.99 2.90
CA LEU A 62 -20.39 35.59 2.08
C LEU A 62 -19.63 34.43 2.73
N TRP A 63 -19.46 34.47 4.05
CA TRP A 63 -18.73 33.42 4.76
C TRP A 63 -19.46 32.08 4.68
N GLN A 64 -20.78 32.08 4.86
CA GLN A 64 -21.64 30.91 4.75
C GLN A 64 -21.62 30.34 3.33
N SER A 65 -21.59 31.20 2.31
CA SER A 65 -21.44 30.76 0.91
C SER A 65 -20.07 30.12 0.64
N ILE A 66 -19.00 30.65 1.23
CA ILE A 66 -17.65 30.09 1.10
C ILE A 66 -17.56 28.74 1.84
N GLU A 67 -18.02 28.69 3.09
CA GLU A 67 -18.02 27.51 3.94
C GLU A 67 -18.80 26.36 3.30
N SER A 68 -20.03 26.62 2.86
CA SER A 68 -20.84 25.62 2.16
C SER A 68 -20.19 25.10 0.88
N THR A 69 -19.46 25.95 0.15
CA THR A 69 -18.71 25.53 -1.06
C THR A 69 -17.53 24.63 -0.70
N LEU A 70 -16.80 24.93 0.37
CA LEU A 70 -15.69 24.12 0.86
C LEU A 70 -16.18 22.74 1.32
N GLU A 71 -17.24 22.69 2.14
CA GLU A 71 -17.82 21.43 2.59
C GLU A 71 -18.30 20.55 1.43
N GLN A 72 -18.94 21.15 0.42
CA GLN A 72 -19.42 20.41 -0.75
C GLN A 72 -18.27 19.79 -1.55
N LYS A 73 -17.14 20.51 -1.69
CA LYS A 73 -15.95 19.99 -2.36
C LYS A 73 -15.35 18.81 -1.59
N GLU A 74 -15.22 18.91 -0.28
CA GLU A 74 -14.73 17.80 0.55
C GLU A 74 -15.64 16.57 0.46
N LYS A 75 -16.96 16.76 0.57
CA LYS A 75 -17.94 15.67 0.46
C LYS A 75 -17.90 14.98 -0.91
N LYS A 76 -17.66 15.72 -2.01
CA LYS A 76 -17.52 15.14 -3.35
C LYS A 76 -16.24 14.31 -3.50
N ILE A 77 -15.10 14.84 -3.05
CA ILE A 77 -13.81 14.13 -3.09
C ILE A 77 -13.88 12.82 -2.30
N LEU A 78 -14.49 12.86 -1.11
CA LEU A 78 -14.65 11.66 -0.28
C LEU A 78 -15.59 10.64 -0.93
N LYS A 79 -16.72 11.07 -1.53
CA LYS A 79 -17.65 10.17 -2.22
C LYS A 79 -17.04 9.52 -3.46
N GLU A 80 -16.31 10.26 -4.29
CA GLU A 80 -15.64 9.69 -5.46
C GLU A 80 -14.57 8.68 -5.04
N LYS A 81 -13.76 8.99 -4.02
CA LYS A 81 -12.73 8.07 -3.52
C LYS A 81 -13.32 6.79 -2.93
N VAL A 82 -14.43 6.88 -2.19
CA VAL A 82 -15.15 5.72 -1.62
C VAL A 82 -15.88 4.91 -2.69
N TRP A 83 -16.26 5.50 -3.83
CA TRP A 83 -16.93 4.77 -4.92
C TRP A 83 -15.96 3.95 -5.79
N ILE A 84 -14.70 4.40 -5.92
CA ILE A 84 -13.67 3.66 -6.67
C ILE A 84 -13.10 2.50 -5.81
N PHE A 85 -13.18 2.60 -4.49
CA PHE A 85 -12.59 1.64 -3.54
C PHE A 85 -13.31 0.28 -3.33
N PRO A 86 -14.63 0.06 -3.54
CA PRO A 86 -15.26 -1.22 -3.22
C PRO A 86 -15.31 -2.17 -4.44
N ARG A 87 -14.84 -1.75 -5.61
CA ARG A 87 -14.91 -2.54 -6.84
C ARG A 87 -13.64 -3.37 -7.11
N GLN A 88 -12.49 -2.97 -6.56
CA GLN A 88 -11.22 -3.70 -6.76
C GLN A 88 -10.89 -4.70 -5.64
N THR A 89 -11.48 -4.57 -4.45
CA THR A 89 -11.27 -5.53 -3.34
C THR A 89 -11.99 -6.88 -3.55
N ARG A 90 -12.90 -6.99 -4.53
CA ARG A 90 -13.52 -8.26 -4.92
C ARG A 90 -12.62 -9.15 -5.80
N LEU A 91 -11.52 -8.63 -6.35
CA LEU A 91 -10.62 -9.39 -7.24
C LEU A 91 -9.41 -10.02 -6.52
N ALA A 92 -9.03 -9.52 -5.34
CA ALA A 92 -7.91 -10.07 -4.58
C ALA A 92 -8.26 -11.37 -3.83
N LEU A 93 -9.56 -11.67 -3.63
CA LEU A 93 -10.01 -12.90 -2.95
C LEU A 93 -9.92 -14.16 -3.83
N SER A 94 -9.60 -14.02 -5.13
CA SER A 94 -9.65 -15.14 -6.09
C SER A 94 -8.37 -15.98 -6.15
N PHE A 95 -7.21 -15.46 -5.76
CA PHE A 95 -5.95 -16.19 -5.92
C PHE A 95 -5.70 -17.20 -4.78
N ALA A 96 -6.05 -16.84 -3.55
CA ALA A 96 -5.86 -17.72 -2.40
C ALA A 96 -6.69 -19.00 -2.49
N THR A 97 -7.92 -18.92 -3.02
CA THR A 97 -8.80 -20.09 -3.19
C THR A 97 -8.27 -21.04 -4.25
N ILE A 98 -7.76 -20.52 -5.37
CA ILE A 98 -7.16 -21.35 -6.43
C ILE A 98 -5.89 -22.05 -5.93
N VAL A 99 -5.03 -21.34 -5.20
CA VAL A 99 -3.81 -21.93 -4.61
C VAL A 99 -4.15 -23.04 -3.60
N LEU A 100 -5.15 -22.81 -2.75
CA LEU A 100 -5.60 -23.82 -1.79
C LEU A 100 -6.19 -25.06 -2.48
N LEU A 101 -6.96 -24.88 -3.57
CA LEU A 101 -7.52 -25.99 -4.34
C LEU A 101 -6.44 -26.80 -5.06
N ILE A 102 -5.45 -26.14 -5.67
CA ILE A 102 -4.32 -26.81 -6.34
C ILE A 102 -3.48 -27.56 -5.31
N SER A 103 -3.21 -26.96 -4.15
CA SER A 103 -2.45 -27.60 -3.08
C SER A 103 -3.20 -28.81 -2.50
N PHE A 104 -4.51 -28.70 -2.29
CA PHE A 104 -5.36 -29.80 -1.84
C PHE A 104 -5.40 -30.93 -2.87
N MET A 105 -5.55 -30.62 -4.16
CA MET A 105 -5.57 -31.63 -5.22
C MET A 105 -4.21 -32.32 -5.37
N GLY A 106 -3.10 -31.58 -5.27
CA GLY A 106 -1.75 -32.15 -5.26
C GLY A 106 -1.52 -33.09 -4.06
N MET A 107 -2.03 -32.73 -2.88
CA MET A 107 -1.97 -33.57 -1.68
C MET A 107 -2.76 -34.87 -1.87
N GLN A 108 -3.96 -34.82 -2.45
CA GLN A 108 -4.76 -36.02 -2.73
C GLN A 108 -4.06 -36.96 -3.71
N ILE A 109 -3.43 -36.41 -4.76
CA ILE A 109 -2.67 -37.19 -5.74
C ILE A 109 -1.44 -37.84 -5.08
N ASN A 110 -0.71 -37.10 -4.23
CA ASN A 110 0.46 -37.63 -3.51
C ASN A 110 0.07 -38.78 -2.57
N VAL A 111 -0.99 -38.60 -1.78
CA VAL A 111 -1.51 -39.66 -0.88
C VAL A 111 -1.99 -40.88 -1.68
N TYR A 112 -2.63 -40.67 -2.84
CA TYR A 112 -3.08 -41.76 -3.70
C TYR A 112 -1.92 -42.56 -4.29
N GLN A 113 -0.89 -41.87 -4.82
CA GLN A 113 0.31 -42.54 -5.35
C GLN A 113 1.03 -43.31 -4.25
N ASN A 114 1.21 -42.71 -3.07
CA ASN A 114 1.90 -43.35 -1.96
C ASN A 114 1.14 -44.60 -1.47
N ARG A 115 -0.20 -44.55 -1.43
CA ARG A 115 -1.04 -45.72 -1.15
C ARG A 115 -0.89 -46.82 -2.20
N ARG A 116 -0.84 -46.48 -3.49
CA ARG A 116 -0.64 -47.49 -4.56
C ARG A 116 0.71 -48.21 -4.42
N ILE A 117 1.77 -47.46 -4.12
CA ILE A 117 3.12 -48.03 -3.95
C ILE A 117 3.14 -49.02 -2.79
N VAL A 118 2.61 -48.62 -1.62
CA VAL A 118 2.53 -49.51 -0.45
C VAL A 118 1.67 -50.74 -0.74
N ASN A 119 0.54 -50.60 -1.42
CA ASN A 119 -0.32 -51.72 -1.76
C ASN A 119 0.33 -52.72 -2.74
N ASN A 120 1.13 -52.23 -3.68
CA ASN A 120 1.87 -53.11 -4.60
C ASN A 120 2.93 -53.92 -3.84
N TYR A 121 3.69 -53.28 -2.94
CA TYR A 121 4.69 -53.98 -2.12
C TYR A 121 4.05 -54.98 -1.14
N LEU A 122 2.91 -54.61 -0.55
CA LEU A 122 2.18 -55.52 0.34
C LEU A 122 1.58 -56.69 -0.43
N GLY A 123 1.07 -56.47 -1.65
CA GLY A 123 0.58 -57.54 -2.51
C GLY A 123 1.69 -58.53 -2.87
N GLU A 124 2.84 -58.01 -3.28
CA GLU A 124 4.01 -58.83 -3.59
C GLU A 124 4.48 -59.65 -2.37
N LEU A 125 4.56 -59.03 -1.17
CA LEU A 125 4.90 -59.75 0.07
C LEU A 125 3.86 -60.80 0.46
N VAL A 126 2.57 -60.52 0.28
CA VAL A 126 1.51 -61.50 0.54
C VAL A 126 1.61 -62.67 -0.43
N ASP A 127 1.85 -62.43 -1.72
CA ASP A 127 2.03 -63.47 -2.72
C ASP A 127 3.24 -64.37 -2.39
N TYR A 128 4.35 -63.78 -1.92
CA TYR A 128 5.53 -64.54 -1.43
C TYR A 128 5.20 -65.41 -0.21
N LEU A 129 4.53 -64.86 0.81
CA LEU A 129 4.16 -65.60 2.01
C LEU A 129 3.16 -66.73 1.73
N GLN A 130 2.24 -66.51 0.79
CA GLN A 130 1.27 -67.53 0.38
C GLN A 130 1.94 -68.65 -0.42
N ALA A 131 2.87 -68.33 -1.31
CA ALA A 131 3.70 -69.32 -1.99
C ALA A 131 4.52 -70.15 -0.98
N GLU A 132 5.10 -69.53 0.04
CA GLU A 132 5.85 -70.23 1.09
C GLU A 132 4.96 -71.20 1.90
N SER A 133 3.73 -70.79 2.24
CA SER A 133 2.77 -71.66 2.93
C SER A 133 2.36 -72.89 2.11
N SER A 134 2.36 -72.79 0.78
CA SER A 134 2.03 -73.91 -0.11
C SER A 134 3.13 -74.99 -0.19
N TRP A 135 4.38 -74.64 0.11
CA TRP A 135 5.49 -75.61 0.18
C TRP A 135 5.47 -76.43 1.48
N VAL A 136 4.97 -75.87 2.58
CA VAL A 136 4.86 -76.56 3.87
C VAL A 136 3.86 -77.72 3.81
N GLU A 137 2.76 -77.54 3.07
CA GLU A 137 1.73 -78.58 2.89
C GLU A 137 2.23 -79.76 2.02
N TYR A 138 3.24 -79.54 1.16
CA TYR A 138 3.84 -80.61 0.35
C TYR A 138 4.88 -81.44 1.13
N SER A 139 5.58 -80.85 2.09
CA SER A 139 6.56 -81.58 2.92
C SER A 139 5.92 -82.55 3.92
N ASP A 140 4.70 -82.29 4.39
CA ASP A 140 3.99 -83.23 5.28
C ASP A 140 3.49 -84.48 4.53
N ILE A 141 3.17 -84.34 3.24
CA ILE A 141 2.71 -85.47 2.40
C ILE A 141 3.85 -86.47 2.14
N THR A 142 5.10 -85.99 2.05
CA THR A 142 6.28 -86.85 1.82
C THR A 142 6.77 -87.56 3.10
N VAL A 143 6.57 -86.97 4.28
CA VAL A 143 6.88 -87.66 5.55
C VAL A 143 5.80 -88.69 5.91
N GLY A 144 4.53 -88.42 5.61
CA GLY A 144 3.42 -89.35 5.85
C GLY A 144 3.43 -90.62 4.98
N THR A 145 4.00 -90.54 3.77
CA THR A 145 4.09 -91.71 2.85
C THR A 145 5.30 -92.60 3.12
N LEU A 146 6.39 -92.07 3.67
CA LEU A 146 7.57 -92.89 4.04
C LEU A 146 7.36 -93.70 5.34
N LEU A 147 6.44 -93.29 6.21
CA LEU A 147 6.10 -94.05 7.43
C LEU A 147 5.06 -95.16 7.20
N ASN A 148 4.28 -95.11 6.12
CA ASN A 148 3.28 -96.13 5.78
C ASN A 148 3.80 -97.23 4.82
N GLY A 149 5.04 -97.14 4.34
CA GLY A 149 5.67 -98.14 3.46
C GLY A 149 6.31 -99.34 4.19
N ASN A 150 6.14 -99.49 5.50
CA ASN A 150 6.80 -100.53 6.30
C ASN A 150 5.84 -101.44 7.09
N LEU A 151 4.57 -101.55 6.67
CA LEU A 151 3.58 -102.46 7.27
C LEU A 151 2.75 -103.20 6.21
N SER A 152 3.40 -104.06 5.44
CA SER A 152 2.78 -105.27 4.87
C SER A 152 3.87 -106.21 4.33
N ASN A 153 4.42 -107.00 5.25
CA ASN A 153 4.86 -108.37 4.98
C ASN A 153 3.63 -109.25 4.75
#